data_AF-A0A8B7E362-F1
#
_entry.id   AF-A0A8B7E362-F1
#
_cell.length_a   1.000
_cell.length_b   1.000
_cell.length_c   1.000
_cell.angle_alpha   90.00
_cell.angle_beta   90.00
_cell.angle_gamma   90.00
#
_symmetry.space_group_name_H-M   'P 1'
#
loop_
_entity.id
_entity.type
_entity.pdbx_description
1 polymer ?
#
loop_
_entity_poly.entity_id
_entity_poly.type
_entity_poly.pdbx_seq_one_letter_code
_entity_poly.pdbx_strand_id
1 'polypeptide(L)'
;MSGTSSRYTVIPKQCLDVWVESIGISKLNDEICGNLAEDATYRIRETVHNAVMFMKHAKRTCLTTEDFNNALKEMNTEIIYGHGDAEALIYKAIPFKDGRVCYVDEKDKNLRDIALDSVYPMVGGETIVK
;
A
#
# COMPACT_ATOMS: atom_id res chain seq x y z
N MET A 1 33.03 5.16 17.96
CA MET A 1 31.56 5.23 17.80
C MET A 1 31.25 4.93 16.34
N SER A 2 31.06 3.66 15.98
CA SER A 2 30.70 3.28 14.62
C SER A 2 29.23 3.62 14.39
N GLY A 3 28.98 4.77 13.75
CA GLY A 3 27.66 5.09 13.25
C GLY A 3 27.26 4.01 12.25
N THR A 4 26.30 3.16 12.63
CA THR A 4 25.65 2.25 11.69
C THR A 4 24.93 3.13 10.68
N SER A 5 25.54 3.33 9.51
CA SER A 5 24.87 3.91 8.35
C SER A 5 23.68 3.01 8.03
N SER A 6 22.50 3.36 8.54
CA SER A 6 21.26 2.65 8.25
C SER A 6 20.97 2.89 6.78
N ARG A 7 21.40 1.96 5.92
CA ARG A 7 21.01 2.00 4.52
C ARG A 7 19.53 1.66 4.46
N TYR A 8 18.73 2.59 3.97
CA TYR A 8 17.33 2.34 3.69
C TYR A 8 17.20 1.24 2.64
N THR A 9 16.15 0.42 2.76
CA THR A 9 15.80 -0.53 1.70
C THR A 9 15.31 0.25 0.49
N VAL A 10 15.79 -0.11 -0.69
CA VAL A 10 15.38 0.43 -1.98
C VAL A 10 14.52 -0.61 -2.69
N ILE A 11 13.52 -0.15 -3.45
CA ILE A 11 12.70 -1.02 -4.30
C ILE A 11 13.64 -1.86 -5.21
N PRO A 12 13.47 -3.20 -5.28
CA PRO A 12 14.27 -4.03 -6.17
C PRO A 12 14.07 -3.62 -7.63
N LYS A 13 15.17 -3.59 -8.40
CA LYS A 13 15.12 -3.28 -9.85
C LYS A 13 14.17 -4.20 -10.62
N GLN A 14 14.06 -5.46 -10.20
CA GLN A 14 13.14 -6.45 -10.77
C GLN A 14 11.68 -5.98 -10.74
N CYS A 15 11.26 -5.24 -9.71
CA CYS A 15 9.90 -4.70 -9.65
C CYS A 15 9.66 -3.64 -10.73
N LEU A 16 10.67 -2.80 -11.01
CA LEU A 16 10.60 -1.80 -12.07
C LEU A 16 10.62 -2.44 -13.45
N ASP A 17 11.43 -3.48 -13.66
CA ASP A 17 11.46 -4.19 -14.94
C ASP A 17 10.08 -4.76 -15.29
N VAL A 18 9.40 -5.39 -14.32
CA VAL A 18 8.03 -5.90 -14.50
C VAL A 18 7.03 -4.77 -14.78
N TRP A 19 7.16 -3.63 -14.09
CA TRP A 19 6.28 -2.48 -14.31
C TRP A 19 6.46 -1.87 -15.70
N VAL A 20 7.70 -1.74 -16.15
CA VAL A 20 8.05 -1.20 -17.47
C VAL A 20 7.61 -2.15 -18.59
N GLU A 21 7.76 -3.47 -18.40
CA GLU A 21 7.25 -4.49 -19.32
C GLU A 21 5.72 -4.40 -19.45
N SER A 22 5.01 -4.11 -18.35
CA SER A 22 3.55 -3.98 -18.35
C SER A 22 3.02 -2.81 -19.20
N ILE A 23 3.84 -1.78 -19.41
CA ILE A 23 3.52 -0.63 -20.29
C ILE A 23 4.07 -0.80 -21.71
N GLY A 24 4.62 -1.98 -22.04
CA GLY A 24 5.11 -2.32 -23.38
C GLY A 24 6.56 -1.94 -23.66
N ILE A 25 7.34 -1.54 -22.65
CA ILE A 25 8.76 -1.23 -22.79
C ILE A 25 9.57 -2.46 -22.36
N SER A 26 10.52 -2.91 -23.18
CA SER A 26 11.22 -4.18 -22.93
C SER A 26 12.27 -4.12 -21.80
N LYS A 27 13.02 -3.02 -21.70
CA LYS A 27 14.05 -2.83 -20.65
C LYS A 27 14.46 -1.36 -20.54
N LEU A 28 14.68 -0.86 -19.32
CA LEU A 28 15.33 0.44 -19.09
C LEU A 28 16.86 0.29 -18.98
N ASN A 29 17.57 1.40 -19.17
CA ASN A 29 18.98 1.49 -18.79
C ASN A 29 19.14 1.27 -17.29
N ASP A 30 20.15 0.48 -16.87
CA ASP A 30 20.40 0.08 -15.48
C ASP A 30 20.65 1.28 -14.54
N GLU A 31 21.20 2.38 -15.07
CA GLU A 31 21.40 3.65 -14.36
C GLU A 31 20.06 4.37 -14.12
N ILE A 32 19.23 4.49 -15.17
CA ILE A 32 17.90 5.09 -15.08
C ILE A 32 17.02 4.28 -14.11
N CYS A 33 17.07 2.95 -14.21
CA CYS A 33 16.35 2.04 -13.31
C CYS A 33 16.81 2.23 -11.85
N GLY A 34 18.11 2.41 -11.61
CA GLY A 34 18.64 2.72 -10.28
C GLY A 34 18.10 4.03 -9.72
N ASN A 35 18.18 5.11 -10.50
CA ASN A 35 17.69 6.42 -10.08
C ASN A 35 16.18 6.43 -9.83
N LEU A 36 15.40 5.76 -10.70
CA LEU A 36 13.96 5.64 -10.53
C LEU A 36 13.59 4.83 -9.27
N ALA A 37 14.35 3.77 -8.97
CA ALA A 37 14.13 2.98 -7.77
C ALA A 37 14.36 3.82 -6.51
N GLU A 38 15.42 4.63 -6.49
CA GLU A 38 15.72 5.52 -5.38
C GLU A 38 14.65 6.61 -5.20
N ASP A 39 14.23 7.25 -6.28
CA ASP A 39 13.19 8.29 -6.27
C ASP A 39 11.83 7.74 -5.82
N ALA A 40 11.39 6.62 -6.40
CA ALA A 40 10.14 5.96 -5.99
C ALA A 40 10.18 5.55 -4.51
N THR A 41 11.30 5.03 -4.04
CA THR A 41 11.46 4.67 -2.63
C THR A 41 11.44 5.91 -1.73
N TYR A 42 12.04 7.02 -2.16
CA TYR A 42 12.00 8.28 -1.43
C TYR A 42 10.56 8.78 -1.28
N ARG A 43 9.80 8.83 -2.39
CA ARG A 43 8.40 9.27 -2.37
C ARG A 43 7.54 8.42 -1.44
N ILE A 44 7.70 7.09 -1.45
CA ILE A 44 6.98 6.20 -0.52
C ILE A 44 7.31 6.54 0.93
N ARG A 45 8.59 6.75 1.26
CA ARG A 45 9.00 7.11 2.63
C ARG A 45 8.44 8.45 3.07
N GLU A 46 8.45 9.44 2.19
CA GLU A 46 7.87 10.76 2.45
C GLU A 46 6.37 10.65 2.73
N THR A 47 5.61 9.93 1.89
CA THR A 47 4.18 9.72 2.12
C THR A 47 3.90 8.98 3.43
N VAL A 48 4.67 7.94 3.75
CA VAL A 48 4.56 7.22 5.03
C VAL A 48 4.85 8.15 6.21
N HIS A 49 5.86 9.01 6.10
CA HIS A 49 6.19 9.96 7.16
C HIS A 49 5.03 10.93 7.43
N ASN A 50 4.43 11.49 6.38
CA ASN A 50 3.29 12.39 6.50
C ASN A 50 2.05 11.66 7.07
N ALA A 51 1.80 10.42 6.63
CA ALA A 51 0.72 9.59 7.16
C ALA A 51 0.88 9.31 8.67
N VAL A 52 2.10 9.09 9.15
CA VAL A 52 2.38 8.92 10.57
C VAL A 52 2.06 10.18 11.38
N MET A 53 2.16 11.38 10.80
CA MET A 53 1.73 12.61 11.47
C MET A 53 0.21 12.62 11.68
N PHE A 54 -0.59 12.28 10.65
CA PHE A 54 -2.04 12.14 10.80
C PHE A 54 -2.43 11.12 11.88
N MET A 55 -1.76 9.97 11.90
CA MET A 55 -1.98 8.94 12.92
C MET A 55 -1.72 9.47 14.35
N LYS A 56 -0.61 10.17 14.55
CA LYS A 56 -0.23 10.76 15.85
C LYS A 56 -1.19 11.88 16.26
N HIS A 57 -1.60 12.75 15.33
CA HIS A 57 -2.57 13.81 15.59
C HIS A 57 -3.95 13.24 15.95
N ALA A 58 -4.32 12.09 15.40
CA ALA A 58 -5.51 11.32 15.78
C ALA A 58 -5.36 10.55 17.10
N LYS A 59 -4.22 10.67 17.80
CA LYS A 59 -3.88 9.95 19.04
C LYS A 59 -3.94 8.42 18.89
N ARG A 60 -3.63 7.91 17.70
CA ARG A 60 -3.57 6.46 17.40
C ARG A 60 -2.12 5.98 17.35
N THR A 61 -1.93 4.69 17.59
CA THR A 61 -0.65 3.99 17.47
C THR A 61 -0.60 3.05 16.27
N CYS A 62 -1.75 2.79 15.64
CA CYS A 62 -1.88 1.97 14.44
C CYS A 62 -2.14 2.88 13.24
N LEU A 63 -1.30 2.75 12.21
CA LEU A 63 -1.42 3.50 10.96
C LEU A 63 -2.54 2.89 10.12
N THR A 64 -3.49 3.71 9.69
CA THR A 64 -4.64 3.28 8.89
C THR A 64 -4.57 3.77 7.46
N THR A 65 -5.37 3.17 6.58
CA THR A 65 -5.51 3.60 5.18
C THR A 65 -6.00 5.04 5.08
N GLU A 66 -6.82 5.50 6.03
CA GLU A 66 -7.28 6.88 6.11
C GLU A 66 -6.13 7.86 6.36
N ASP A 67 -5.19 7.54 7.25
CA ASP A 67 -4.00 8.37 7.48
C ASP A 67 -3.16 8.52 6.20
N PHE A 68 -3.00 7.41 5.47
CA PHE A 68 -2.27 7.39 4.20
C PHE A 68 -2.99 8.20 3.12
N ASN A 69 -4.30 8.06 3.01
CA ASN A 69 -5.11 8.82 2.06
C ASN A 69 -5.13 10.33 2.40
N ASN A 70 -5.08 10.71 3.67
CA ASN A 70 -4.93 12.12 4.08
C ASN A 70 -3.57 12.68 3.67
N ALA A 71 -2.49 11.90 3.83
CA ALA A 71 -1.17 12.29 3.36
C ALA A 71 -1.11 12.45 1.83
N LEU A 72 -1.74 11.54 1.07
CA LEU A 72 -1.82 11.66 -0.40
C LEU A 72 -2.55 12.94 -0.83
N LYS A 73 -3.68 13.26 -0.19
CA LYS A 73 -4.43 14.50 -0.45
C LYS A 73 -3.56 15.74 -0.18
N GLU A 74 -2.84 15.78 0.94
CA GLU A 74 -1.94 16.89 1.27
C GLU A 74 -0.82 17.05 0.23
N MET A 75 -0.32 15.94 -0.32
CA MET A 75 0.67 15.92 -1.40
C MET A 75 0.07 16.18 -2.80
N ASN A 76 -1.21 16.59 -2.91
CA ASN A 76 -1.93 16.77 -4.18
C ASN A 76 -1.87 15.53 -5.10
N THR A 77 -1.85 14.33 -4.51
CA THR A 77 -1.88 13.05 -5.21
C THR A 77 -3.25 12.40 -5.02
N GLU A 78 -3.73 11.68 -6.04
CA GLU A 78 -4.97 10.92 -5.93
C GLU A 78 -4.90 9.89 -4.80
N ILE A 79 -6.02 9.73 -4.08
CA ILE A 79 -6.11 8.72 -3.03
C ILE A 79 -6.31 7.33 -3.60
N ILE A 80 -5.98 6.32 -2.79
CA ILE A 80 -6.15 4.93 -3.17
C ILE A 80 -7.49 4.43 -2.61
N TYR A 81 -8.39 4.07 -3.52
CA TYR A 81 -9.69 3.49 -3.22
C TYR A 81 -9.61 1.96 -3.08
N GLY A 82 -10.66 1.34 -2.52
CA GLY A 82 -10.73 -0.12 -2.41
C GLY A 82 -9.96 -0.72 -1.25
N HIS A 83 -9.53 0.09 -0.27
CA HIS A 83 -8.86 -0.37 0.95
C HIS A 83 -9.60 0.11 2.20
N GLY A 84 -9.62 -0.73 3.24
CA GLY A 84 -10.36 -0.48 4.48
C GLY A 84 -11.52 -1.45 4.73
N ASP A 85 -11.64 -2.51 3.93
CA ASP A 85 -12.54 -3.62 4.21
C ASP A 85 -12.11 -4.37 5.50
N ALA A 86 -13.07 -4.99 6.17
CA ALA A 86 -12.83 -5.85 7.33
C ALA A 86 -12.12 -7.15 6.94
N GLU A 87 -12.31 -7.60 5.70
CA GLU A 87 -11.63 -8.80 5.17
C GLU A 87 -10.17 -8.49 4.82
N ALA A 88 -9.26 -9.30 5.35
CA ALA A 88 -7.83 -9.17 5.04
C ALA A 88 -7.55 -9.63 3.60
N LEU A 89 -6.73 -8.87 2.88
CA LEU A 89 -6.25 -9.26 1.55
C LEU A 89 -5.33 -10.49 1.65
N ILE A 90 -5.66 -11.54 0.90
CA ILE A 90 -4.88 -12.79 0.86
C ILE A 90 -3.99 -12.77 -0.38
N TYR A 91 -2.68 -12.64 -0.15
CA TYR A 91 -1.69 -12.72 -1.21
C TYR A 91 -1.25 -14.18 -1.42
N LYS A 92 -1.36 -14.67 -2.65
CA LYS A 92 -0.81 -15.96 -3.08
C LYS A 92 0.45 -15.72 -3.90
N ALA A 93 1.45 -16.56 -3.71
CA ALA A 93 2.71 -16.52 -4.46
C ALA A 93 2.83 -17.76 -5.34
N ILE A 94 3.15 -17.55 -6.62
CA ILE A 94 3.48 -18.63 -7.57
C ILE A 94 4.93 -18.47 -8.06
N PRO A 95 5.65 -19.57 -8.27
CA PRO A 95 6.99 -19.51 -8.86
C PRO A 95 6.90 -19.03 -10.31
N PHE A 96 7.77 -18.11 -10.69
CA PHE A 96 7.85 -17.59 -12.06
C PHE A 96 9.30 -17.25 -12.40
N LYS A 97 9.86 -17.95 -13.40
CA LYS A 97 11.29 -17.88 -13.78
C LYS A 97 12.18 -17.99 -12.53
N ASP A 98 13.07 -17.03 -12.32
CA ASP A 98 14.01 -16.97 -11.20
C ASP A 98 13.43 -16.30 -9.92
N GLY A 99 12.10 -16.10 -9.88
CA GLY A 99 11.44 -15.35 -8.81
C GLY A 99 10.06 -15.88 -8.43
N ARG A 100 9.30 -15.00 -7.76
CA ARG A 100 7.92 -15.26 -7.35
C ARG A 100 7.04 -14.11 -7.83
N VAL A 101 5.89 -14.45 -8.39
CA VAL A 101 4.82 -13.50 -8.69
C VAL A 101 3.77 -13.64 -7.61
N CYS A 102 3.43 -12.53 -6.97
CA CYS A 102 2.38 -12.46 -5.96
C CYS A 102 1.12 -11.87 -6.60
N TYR A 103 -0.04 -12.43 -6.30
CA TYR A 103 -1.33 -11.91 -6.71
C TYR A 103 -2.32 -11.93 -5.55
N VAL A 104 -3.35 -11.09 -5.63
CA VAL A 104 -4.46 -11.09 -4.68
C VAL A 104 -5.49 -12.10 -5.17
N ASP A 105 -5.84 -13.05 -4.31
CA ASP A 105 -6.88 -14.04 -4.61
C ASP A 105 -8.26 -13.45 -4.30
N GLU A 106 -8.76 -12.60 -5.19
CA GLU A 106 -10.09 -12.03 -5.07
C GLU A 106 -11.14 -13.04 -5.53
N LYS A 107 -12.10 -13.34 -4.65
CA LYS A 107 -13.24 -14.19 -5.00
C LYS A 107 -14.34 -13.32 -5.57
N ASP A 108 -14.89 -13.72 -6.70
CA ASP A 108 -16.09 -13.11 -7.24
C ASP A 108 -17.23 -13.19 -6.22
N LYS A 109 -17.82 -12.03 -5.91
CA LYS A 109 -18.98 -11.95 -5.04
C LYS A 109 -20.24 -11.78 -5.89
N ASN A 110 -21.26 -12.58 -5.61
CA ASN A 110 -22.55 -12.45 -6.27
C ASN A 110 -23.32 -11.27 -5.65
N LEU A 111 -23.70 -10.31 -6.49
CA LEU A 111 -24.43 -9.11 -6.03
C LEU A 111 -25.76 -9.46 -5.34
N ARG A 112 -26.45 -10.52 -5.76
CA ARG A 112 -27.70 -10.96 -5.11
C ARG A 112 -27.44 -11.45 -3.69
N ASP A 113 -26.38 -12.23 -3.52
CA ASP A 113 -26.03 -12.78 -2.21
C ASP A 113 -25.61 -11.65 -1.26
N ILE A 114 -24.84 -10.66 -1.75
CA ILE A 114 -24.50 -9.45 -0.98
C ILE A 114 -25.75 -8.64 -0.61
N ALA A 115 -26.68 -8.44 -1.55
CA ALA A 115 -27.88 -7.64 -1.31
C ALA A 115 -28.88 -8.30 -0.34
N LEU A 116 -28.88 -9.64 -0.29
CA LEU A 116 -29.70 -10.43 0.62
C LEU A 116 -29.00 -10.72 1.95
N ASP A 117 -27.70 -10.43 2.05
CA ASP A 117 -26.96 -10.63 3.28
C ASP A 117 -27.53 -9.72 4.38
N SER A 118 -27.90 -10.32 5.51
CA SER A 118 -28.56 -9.63 6.62
C SER A 118 -27.57 -9.05 7.63
N VAL A 119 -26.29 -8.97 7.28
CA VAL A 119 -25.26 -8.36 8.13
C VAL A 119 -25.45 -6.86 8.12
N TYR A 120 -26.23 -6.39 9.10
CA TYR A 120 -26.31 -4.97 9.39
C TYR A 120 -25.04 -4.53 10.11
N PRO A 121 -24.44 -3.38 9.75
CA PRO A 121 -23.37 -2.82 10.54
C PRO A 121 -23.90 -2.61 11.96
N MET A 122 -23.27 -3.28 12.94
CA MET A 122 -23.62 -3.04 14.33
C MET A 122 -23.30 -1.58 14.64
N VAL A 123 -24.33 -0.83 15.05
CA VAL A 123 -24.13 0.56 15.49
C VAL A 123 -23.22 0.49 16.71
N GLY A 124 -22.05 1.13 16.62
CA GLY A 124 -21.16 1.28 17.77
C GLY A 124 -21.92 1.92 18.92
N GLY A 125 -21.65 1.47 20.15
CA GLY A 125 -22.27 2.07 21.34
C GLY A 125 -21.96 3.57 21.43
N GLU A 126 -22.87 4.33 22.04
CA GLU A 126 -22.63 5.75 22.30
C GLU A 126 -21.48 5.93 23.29
N THR A 127 -20.55 6.82 22.98
CA THR A 127 -19.44 7.16 23.87
C THR A 127 -19.97 7.92 25.08
N ILE A 128 -20.16 7.23 26.20
CA ILE A 128 -20.54 7.83 27.49
C ILE A 128 -19.28 7.97 28.34
N VAL A 129 -18.98 9.19 28.81
CA VAL A 129 -17.94 9.42 29.82
C VAL A 129 -18.55 9.12 31.19
N LYS A 130 -17.93 8.22 31.96
CA LYS A 130 -18.31 7.95 33.35
C LYS A 130 -17.67 8.96 34.30
#